data_AF-A0A0B4EPW7-F1
#
_entry.id   AF-A0A0B4EPW7-F1
#
_cell.length_a   1.000
_cell.length_b   1.000
_cell.length_c   1.000
_cell.angle_alpha   90.00
_cell.angle_beta   90.00
_cell.angle_gamma   90.00
#
_symmetry.space_group_name_H-M   'P 1'
#
loop_
_entity.id
_entity.type
_entity.pdbx_description
1 polymer ?
#
loop_
_entity_poly.entity_id
_entity_poly.type
_entity_poly.pdbx_seq_one_letter_code
_entity_poly.pdbx_strand_id
1 'polypeptide(L)'
;MIACYEIFVAFFLKQYYLILIALVLFYFGIRQCRNMWAYRITLDTKEKHLLFQKMDIDLENLSSLQVREAKIGRKVIPVLDFITKDKKQMILPMYMERQVFLVRILQKMLGVRFSIKK
;
A
#
# COMPACT_ATOMS: atom_id res chain seq x y z
N MET A 1 6.39 22.31 0.57
CA MET A 1 7.25 23.45 0.95
C MET A 1 7.89 24.13 -0.26
N ILE A 2 8.56 23.39 -1.16
CA ILE A 2 9.27 23.96 -2.32
C ILE A 2 8.36 24.78 -3.27
N ALA A 3 7.16 24.30 -3.60
CA ALA A 3 6.24 25.02 -4.49
C ALA A 3 5.72 26.35 -3.92
N CYS A 4 5.44 26.45 -2.61
CA CYS A 4 5.07 27.72 -1.98
C CYS A 4 6.23 28.72 -1.97
N TYR A 5 7.46 28.24 -1.84
CA TYR A 5 8.66 29.07 -1.88
C TYR A 5 8.87 29.66 -3.27
N GLU A 6 8.70 28.87 -4.34
CA GLU A 6 8.81 29.37 -5.72
C GLU A 6 7.73 30.41 -6.06
N ILE A 7 6.50 30.25 -5.58
CA ILE A 7 5.41 31.23 -5.79
C ILE A 7 5.74 32.55 -5.08
N PHE A 8 6.28 32.49 -3.86
CA PHE A 8 6.71 33.69 -3.11
C PHE A 8 7.84 34.44 -3.84
N VAL A 9 8.87 33.71 -4.31
CA VAL A 9 10.00 34.28 -5.07
C VAL A 9 9.52 34.88 -6.40
N ALA A 10 8.62 34.21 -7.12
CA ALA A 10 8.08 34.68 -8.39
C ALA A 10 7.32 36.01 -8.25
N PHE A 11 6.56 36.18 -7.16
CA PHE A 11 5.80 37.41 -6.89
C PHE A 11 6.72 38.58 -6.50
N PHE A 12 7.80 38.30 -5.78
CA PHE A 12 8.74 39.31 -5.27
C PHE A 12 9.81 39.73 -6.30
N LEU A 13 10.27 38.80 -7.16
CA LEU A 13 11.31 39.05 -8.18
C LEU A 13 10.76 39.26 -9.61
N LYS A 14 9.44 39.25 -9.82
CA LYS A 14 8.77 39.38 -11.14
C LYS A 14 9.31 38.41 -12.20
N GLN A 15 9.75 37.23 -11.78
CA GLN A 15 10.26 36.18 -12.66
C GLN A 15 9.17 35.17 -12.97
N TYR A 16 8.38 35.48 -14.00
CA TYR A 16 7.19 34.71 -14.40
C TYR A 16 7.49 33.27 -14.83
N TYR A 17 8.75 32.94 -15.19
CA TYR A 17 9.14 31.57 -15.55
C TYR A 17 9.08 30.58 -14.37
N LEU A 18 9.23 31.06 -13.13
CA LEU A 18 9.13 30.23 -11.92
C LEU A 18 7.70 29.71 -11.70
N ILE A 19 6.69 30.42 -12.19
CA ILE A 19 5.28 30.00 -12.08
C ILE A 19 5.02 28.72 -12.88
N LEU A 20 5.62 28.59 -14.07
CA LEU A 20 5.53 27.39 -14.89
C LEU A 20 6.15 26.16 -14.19
N ILE A 21 7.31 26.34 -13.56
CA ILE A 21 8.01 25.27 -12.82
C ILE A 21 7.18 24.83 -11.60
N ALA A 22 6.65 25.78 -10.83
CA ALA A 22 5.80 25.50 -9.68
C ALA A 22 4.55 24.68 -10.09
N LEU A 23 3.94 24.99 -11.24
CA LEU A 23 2.76 24.28 -11.74
C LEU A 23 3.07 22.82 -12.10
N VAL A 24 4.22 22.56 -12.74
CA VAL A 24 4.69 21.20 -13.05
C VAL A 24 4.97 20.42 -11.77
N LEU A 25 5.69 21.00 -10.81
CA LEU A 25 5.99 20.35 -9.53
C LEU A 25 4.72 20.06 -8.72
N PHE A 26 3.75 20.98 -8.75
CA PHE A 26 2.46 20.78 -8.10
C PHE A 26 1.67 19.62 -8.70
N TYR A 27 1.66 19.50 -10.04
CA TYR A 27 1.05 18.36 -10.73
C TYR A 27 1.69 17.02 -10.31
N PHE A 28 3.02 16.95 -10.25
CA PHE A 28 3.73 15.78 -9.73
C PHE A 28 3.39 15.50 -8.27
N GLY A 29 3.31 16.54 -7.43
CA GLY A 29 2.93 16.43 -6.02
C GLY A 29 1.54 15.84 -5.83
N ILE A 30 0.53 16.32 -6.57
CA ILE A 30 -0.84 15.77 -6.52
C ILE A 30 -0.84 14.30 -6.96
N ARG A 31 -0.13 13.97 -8.04
CA ARG A 31 -0.05 12.60 -8.53
C ARG A 31 0.58 11.66 -7.51
N GLN A 32 1.64 12.10 -6.83
CA GLN A 32 2.32 11.36 -5.77
C GLN A 32 1.38 11.13 -4.57
N CYS A 33 0.68 12.17 -4.12
CA CYS A 33 -0.30 12.07 -3.04
C CYS A 33 -1.43 11.08 -3.39
N ARG A 34 -1.97 11.14 -4.61
CA ARG A 34 -3.01 10.22 -5.07
C ARG A 34 -2.51 8.77 -5.06
N ASN A 35 -1.28 8.54 -5.51
CA ASN A 35 -0.69 7.21 -5.52
C ASN A 35 -0.51 6.68 -4.09
N MET A 36 -0.04 7.52 -3.17
CA MET A 36 0.11 7.17 -1.75
C MET A 36 -1.22 6.76 -1.10
N TRP A 37 -2.32 7.44 -1.43
CA TRP A 37 -3.64 7.12 -0.89
C TRP A 37 -4.22 5.81 -1.45
N ALA A 38 -3.92 5.48 -2.72
CA ALA A 38 -4.36 4.24 -3.34
C ALA A 38 -3.75 2.97 -2.69
N TYR A 39 -2.61 3.08 -1.99
CA TYR A 39 -2.00 1.95 -1.27
C TYR A 39 -2.59 1.70 0.12
N ARG A 40 -3.68 2.38 0.52
CA ARG A 40 -4.38 2.06 1.76
C ARG A 40 -5.05 0.69 1.63
N ILE A 41 -4.52 -0.28 2.37
CA ILE A 41 -5.19 -1.57 2.63
C ILE A 41 -6.22 -1.30 3.72
N THR A 42 -7.48 -1.57 3.43
CA THR A 42 -8.57 -1.45 4.41
C THR A 42 -8.92 -2.87 4.87
N LEU A 43 -8.74 -3.13 6.16
CA LEU A 43 -9.07 -4.40 6.78
C LEU A 43 -10.40 -4.27 7.48
N ASP A 44 -11.45 -4.85 6.91
CA ASP A 44 -12.74 -4.86 7.58
C ASP A 44 -12.83 -6.07 8.51
N THR A 45 -12.59 -5.81 9.80
CA THR A 45 -12.47 -6.86 10.83
C THR A 45 -13.84 -7.43 11.20
N LYS A 46 -14.94 -6.77 10.83
CA LYS A 46 -16.31 -7.21 11.15
C LYS A 46 -16.85 -8.22 10.15
N GLU A 47 -16.58 -8.01 8.87
CA GLU A 47 -17.08 -8.90 7.80
C GLU A 47 -16.01 -9.91 7.32
N LYS A 48 -14.78 -9.82 7.83
CA LYS A 48 -13.65 -10.68 7.41
C LYS A 48 -13.35 -10.54 5.91
N HIS A 49 -13.39 -9.31 5.40
CA HIS A 49 -12.95 -8.97 4.06
C HIS A 49 -11.62 -8.21 4.12
N LEU A 50 -10.68 -8.61 3.27
CA LEU A 50 -9.42 -7.91 3.04
C LEU A 50 -9.54 -7.10 1.75
N LEU A 51 -9.74 -5.78 1.88
CA LEU A 51 -9.82 -4.88 0.72
C LEU A 51 -8.43 -4.33 0.41
N PHE A 52 -7.82 -4.86 -0.65
CA PHE A 52 -6.58 -4.32 -1.21
C PHE A 52 -6.86 -3.63 -2.54
N GLN A 53 -6.84 -2.30 -2.57
CA GLN A 53 -7.16 -1.48 -3.75
C GLN A 53 -8.56 -1.75 -4.32
N LYS A 54 -8.69 -2.79 -5.15
CA LYS A 54 -9.89 -3.27 -5.85
C LYS A 54 -10.14 -4.77 -5.68
N MET A 55 -9.27 -5.46 -4.94
CA MET A 55 -9.39 -6.89 -4.68
C MET A 55 -10.07 -7.07 -3.34
N ASP A 56 -11.27 -7.64 -3.39
CA ASP A 56 -11.99 -8.14 -2.22
C ASP A 56 -11.58 -9.60 -2.01
N ILE A 57 -10.98 -9.87 -0.85
CA ILE A 57 -10.51 -11.21 -0.47
C ILE A 57 -11.34 -11.68 0.72
N ASP A 58 -12.20 -12.66 0.47
CA ASP A 58 -12.95 -13.38 1.50
C ASP A 58 -12.01 -14.22 2.38
N LEU A 59 -11.85 -13.81 3.64
CA LEU A 59 -11.07 -14.57 4.63
C LEU A 59 -11.71 -15.90 5.03
N GLU A 60 -12.98 -16.12 4.73
CA GLU A 60 -13.69 -17.39 5.01
C GLU A 60 -13.40 -18.50 3.98
N ASN A 61 -13.15 -18.12 2.72
CA ASN A 61 -12.81 -19.03 1.62
C ASN A 61 -11.31 -19.32 1.49
N LEU A 62 -10.52 -18.82 2.44
CA LEU A 62 -9.09 -19.05 2.54
C LEU A 62 -8.79 -20.41 3.19
N SER A 63 -8.00 -21.21 2.48
CA SER A 63 -7.51 -22.51 2.96
C SER A 63 -6.30 -22.33 3.88
N SER A 64 -5.34 -21.52 3.45
CA SER A 64 -4.16 -21.16 4.24
C SER A 64 -3.67 -19.77 3.88
N LEU A 65 -3.09 -19.10 4.87
CA LEU A 65 -2.47 -17.79 4.72
C LEU A 65 -1.04 -17.88 5.24
N GLN A 66 -0.06 -17.57 4.40
CA GLN A 66 1.36 -17.63 4.74
C GLN A 66 2.01 -16.26 4.61
N VAL A 67 2.77 -15.84 5.62
CA VAL A 67 3.68 -14.70 5.48
C VAL A 67 5.02 -15.25 5.02
N ARG A 68 5.54 -14.76 3.88
CA ARG A 68 6.86 -15.13 3.36
C ARG A 68 7.58 -13.91 2.83
N GLU A 69 8.89 -13.99 2.72
CA GLU A 69 9.66 -12.97 2.01
C GLU A 69 9.71 -13.30 0.52
N ALA A 70 9.51 -12.28 -0.33
CA ALA A 70 9.67 -12.39 -1.76
C ALA A 70 10.54 -11.27 -2.29
N LYS A 71 11.38 -11.61 -3.27
CA LYS A 71 12.19 -10.64 -4.00
C LYS A 71 11.33 -10.02 -5.11
N ILE A 72 10.90 -8.77 -4.90
CA ILE A 72 10.16 -8.01 -5.90
C ILE A 72 11.14 -6.99 -6.51
N GLY A 73 11.61 -7.29 -7.71
CA GLY A 73 12.68 -6.53 -8.36
C GLY A 73 14.00 -6.63 -7.60
N ARG A 74 14.50 -5.50 -7.09
CA ARG A 74 15.77 -5.41 -6.35
C ARG A 74 15.63 -5.48 -4.83
N LYS A 75 14.40 -5.40 -4.30
CA LYS A 75 14.16 -5.35 -2.85
C LYS A 75 13.51 -6.65 -2.37
N VAL A 76 13.93 -7.11 -1.18
CA VAL A 76 13.25 -8.18 -0.44
C VAL A 76 12.14 -7.53 0.37
N ILE A 77 10.91 -7.97 0.15
CA ILE A 77 9.72 -7.40 0.76
C ILE A 77 8.87 -8.55 1.30
N PRO A 78 8.32 -8.42 2.52
CA PRO A 78 7.42 -9.44 3.04
C PRO A 78 6.09 -9.37 2.27
N VAL A 79 5.63 -10.54 1.84
CA VAL A 79 4.39 -10.75 1.09
C VAL A 79 3.47 -11.69 1.85
N LEU A 80 2.17 -11.45 1.73
CA LEU A 80 1.12 -12.35 2.17
C LEU A 80 0.76 -13.26 1.01
N ASP A 81 0.88 -14.55 1.23
CA ASP A 81 0.58 -15.59 0.28
C ASP A 81 -0.75 -16.25 0.69
N PHE A 82 -1.76 -16.04 -0.14
CA PHE A 82 -3.12 -16.49 0.07
C PHE A 82 -3.37 -17.71 -0.80
N ILE A 83 -3.84 -18.81 -0.22
CA ILE A 83 -4.26 -20.00 -0.97
C ILE A 83 -5.75 -20.20 -0.72
N THR A 84 -6.59 -19.97 -1.73
CA THR A 84 -8.03 -20.24 -1.62
C THR A 84 -8.31 -21.75 -1.68
N LYS A 85 -9.49 -22.19 -1.23
CA LYS A 85 -9.92 -23.60 -1.38
C LYS A 85 -9.91 -24.08 -2.83
N ASP A 86 -10.06 -23.17 -3.79
CA ASP A 86 -9.99 -23.44 -5.22
C ASP A 86 -8.56 -23.57 -5.76
N LYS A 87 -7.55 -23.69 -4.88
CA LYS A 87 -6.12 -23.75 -5.20
C LYS A 87 -5.59 -22.53 -5.98
N LYS A 88 -6.31 -21.40 -5.96
CA LYS A 88 -5.77 -20.15 -6.50
C LYS A 88 -4.83 -19.53 -5.48
N GLN A 89 -3.61 -19.29 -5.91
CA GLN A 89 -2.60 -18.61 -5.13
C GLN A 89 -2.60 -17.13 -5.48
N MET A 90 -2.62 -16.27 -4.46
CA MET A 90 -2.60 -14.83 -4.63
C MET A 90 -1.54 -14.24 -3.70
N ILE A 91 -0.67 -13.39 -4.26
CA ILE A 91 0.47 -12.82 -3.54
C ILE A 91 0.24 -11.33 -3.37
N LEU A 92 0.26 -10.88 -2.12
CA LEU A 92 0.05 -9.48 -1.76
C LEU A 92 1.28 -8.90 -1.06
N PRO A 93 1.96 -7.94 -1.68
CA PRO A 93 3.08 -7.26 -1.05
C PRO A 93 2.66 -6.31 0.07
N MET A 94 3.35 -6.40 1.21
CA MET A 94 3.13 -5.51 2.35
C MET A 94 4.04 -4.29 2.23
N TYR A 95 3.61 -3.26 1.51
CA TYR A 95 4.35 -1.98 1.37
C TYR A 95 4.11 -0.99 2.52
N MET A 96 3.51 -1.43 3.62
CA MET A 96 3.06 -0.56 4.72
C MET A 96 4.13 -0.44 5.82
N GLU A 97 4.08 0.61 6.64
CA GLU A 97 4.94 0.72 7.83
C GLU A 97 4.52 -0.22 8.97
N ARG A 98 3.21 -0.39 9.20
CA ARG A 98 2.66 -1.17 10.33
C ARG A 98 2.43 -2.65 9.98
N GLN A 99 3.39 -3.29 9.34
CA GLN A 99 3.27 -4.69 8.87
C GLN A 99 3.01 -5.67 10.02
N VAL A 100 3.71 -5.50 11.14
CA VAL A 100 3.57 -6.34 12.34
C VAL A 100 2.16 -6.30 12.93
N PHE A 101 1.50 -5.14 12.87
CA PHE A 101 0.13 -4.97 13.36
C PHE A 101 -0.86 -5.76 12.50
N LEU A 102 -0.71 -5.67 11.18
CA LEU A 102 -1.54 -6.39 10.23
C LEU A 102 -1.39 -7.92 10.39
N VAL A 103 -0.15 -8.39 10.51
CA VAL A 103 0.15 -9.82 10.78
C VAL A 103 -0.51 -10.30 12.07
N ARG A 104 -0.47 -9.50 13.15
CA ARG A 104 -1.17 -9.85 14.41
C ARG A 104 -2.68 -9.94 14.26
N ILE A 105 -3.30 -9.04 13.49
CA ILE A 105 -4.74 -9.09 13.21
C ILE A 105 -5.08 -10.37 12.44
N LEU A 106 -4.33 -10.67 11.38
CA LEU A 106 -4.54 -11.88 10.58
C LEU A 106 -4.34 -13.14 11.41
N GLN A 107 -3.32 -13.17 12.27
CA GLN A 107 -3.09 -14.29 13.18
C GLN A 107 -4.28 -14.49 14.14
N LYS A 108 -4.85 -13.41 14.69
CA LYS A 108 -6.05 -13.49 15.54
C LYS A 108 -7.30 -13.95 14.78
N MET A 109 -7.47 -13.51 13.53
CA MET A 109 -8.64 -13.81 12.69
C MET A 109 -8.62 -15.24 12.13
N LEU A 110 -7.47 -15.71 11.63
CA LEU A 110 -7.33 -17.00 10.95
C LEU A 110 -6.87 -18.13 11.88
N GLY A 111 -6.27 -17.82 13.03
CA GLY A 111 -5.82 -18.79 14.01
C GLY A 111 -4.93 -19.87 13.39
N VAL A 112 -5.45 -21.10 13.33
CA VAL A 112 -4.73 -22.31 12.87
C VAL A 112 -4.44 -22.31 11.36
N ARG A 113 -5.15 -21.50 10.56
CA ARG A 113 -4.94 -21.41 9.09
C ARG A 113 -3.80 -20.46 8.71
N PHE A 114 -3.22 -19.78 9.69
CA PHE A 114 -2.13 -18.83 9.52
C PHE A 114 -0.77 -19.50 9.77
N SER A 115 0.18 -19.28 8.88
CA SER A 115 1.56 -19.77 9.03
C SER A 115 2.58 -18.69 8.67
N ILE A 116 3.74 -18.73 9.29
CA ILE A 116 4.87 -17.84 8.99
C ILE A 116 5.98 -18.71 8.43
N LYS A 117 6.34 -18.46 7.17
CA LYS A 117 7.46 -19.14 6.53
C LYS A 117 8.70 -18.26 6.68
N LYS A 118 9.69 -18.77 7.43
CA LYS A 118 11.02 -18.18 7.53
C LYS A 118 11.78 -18.28 6.21
#